data_AF-A0AAE4YS78-F1
#
_entry.id   AF-A0AAE4YS78-F1
#
_cell.length_a   1.000
_cell.length_b   1.000
_cell.length_c   1.000
_cell.angle_alpha   90.00
_cell.angle_beta   90.00
_cell.angle_gamma   90.00
#
_symmetry.space_group_name_H-M   'P 1'
#
loop_
_entity.id
_entity.type
_entity.pdbx_description
1 polymer ?
#
loop_
_entity_poly.entity_id
_entity_poly.type
_entity_poly.pdbx_seq_one_letter_code
_entity_poly.pdbx_strand_id
1 'polypeptide(L)'
;MKFRFVGAVALSFAVAGCSSVAPDGRPLVQHFFRDLVMRGCGFQMTWESAREATDTFKPVIPTDRERMTDRGLMRAAIAICGKAKPGNKSKAIEVQVPDSGGVLRKIVVERE
;
A
#
# COMPACT_ATOMS: atom_id res chain seq x y z
N MET A 1 -28.22 54.05 9.55
CA MET A 1 -28.21 52.58 9.78
C MET A 1 -27.96 51.85 8.47
N LYS A 2 -27.27 50.70 8.55
CA LYS A 2 -27.03 49.63 7.54
C LYS A 2 -25.70 49.68 6.78
N PHE A 3 -24.66 49.17 7.46
CA PHE A 3 -23.53 48.51 6.82
C PHE A 3 -23.96 47.13 6.30
N ARG A 4 -23.66 46.84 5.03
CA ARG A 4 -23.77 45.50 4.45
C ARG A 4 -22.42 45.13 3.85
N PHE A 5 -21.50 44.70 4.70
CA PHE A 5 -20.32 43.95 4.25
C PHE A 5 -20.77 42.50 4.06
N VAL A 6 -21.03 42.13 2.82
CA VAL A 6 -21.19 40.72 2.43
C VAL A 6 -19.80 40.12 2.43
N GLY A 7 -19.43 39.48 3.55
CA GLY A 7 -18.20 38.73 3.68
C GLY A 7 -18.23 37.51 2.76
N ALA A 8 -17.50 37.56 1.66
CA ALA A 8 -17.16 36.39 0.89
C ALA A 8 -15.98 35.68 1.59
N VAL A 9 -16.28 34.76 2.50
CA VAL A 9 -15.27 33.84 3.02
C VAL A 9 -15.05 32.77 1.96
N ALA A 10 -14.04 32.98 1.12
CA ALA A 10 -13.51 31.93 0.27
C ALA A 10 -12.83 30.89 1.18
N LEU A 11 -13.57 29.83 1.53
CA LEU A 11 -13.00 28.62 2.11
C LEU A 11 -12.17 27.93 1.01
N SER A 12 -10.92 28.36 0.87
CA SER A 12 -9.91 27.61 0.13
C SER A 12 -9.75 26.26 0.83
N PHE A 13 -10.38 25.23 0.27
CA PHE A 13 -10.08 23.84 0.61
C PHE A 13 -8.64 23.57 0.18
N ALA A 14 -7.69 23.88 1.06
CA ALA A 14 -6.39 23.24 1.01
C ALA A 14 -6.68 21.75 1.20
N VAL A 15 -6.75 21.00 0.11
CA VAL A 15 -6.68 19.55 0.15
C VAL A 15 -5.26 19.23 0.58
N ALA A 16 -4.99 19.35 1.88
CA ALA A 16 -3.85 18.73 2.50
C ALA A 16 -4.08 17.23 2.27
N GLY A 17 -3.55 16.72 1.16
CA GLY A 17 -3.46 15.30 0.90
C GLY A 17 -2.62 14.73 2.03
N CYS A 18 -3.26 14.30 3.11
CA CYS A 18 -2.63 13.53 4.16
C CYS A 18 -2.19 12.22 3.52
N SER A 19 -0.99 12.23 2.92
CA SER A 19 -0.21 11.03 2.71
C SER A 19 0.00 10.46 4.10
N SER A 20 -0.84 9.51 4.50
CA SER A 20 -0.72 8.88 5.80
C SER A 20 0.66 8.24 5.88
N VAL A 21 1.47 8.68 6.85
CA VAL A 21 2.83 8.18 7.11
C VAL A 21 2.76 7.32 8.36
N ALA A 22 3.41 6.16 8.34
CA ALA A 22 3.55 5.28 9.50
C ALA A 22 4.53 5.88 10.54
N PRO A 23 4.56 5.36 11.78
CA PRO A 23 5.44 5.87 12.84
C PRO A 23 6.94 5.86 12.50
N ASP A 24 7.34 5.09 11.49
CA ASP A 24 8.71 4.96 10.97
C ASP A 24 9.04 5.96 9.84
N GLY A 25 8.14 6.90 9.53
CA GLY A 25 8.34 7.89 8.48
C GLY A 25 8.11 7.37 7.06
N ARG A 26 7.68 6.11 6.89
CA ARG A 26 7.40 5.51 5.57
C ARG A 26 5.92 5.66 5.19
N PRO A 27 5.58 5.60 3.89
CA PRO A 27 4.18 5.56 3.45
C PRO A 27 3.42 4.45 4.16
N LEU A 28 2.25 4.77 4.74
CA LEU A 28 1.45 3.85 5.55
C LEU A 28 1.15 2.53 4.82
N VAL A 29 0.93 2.59 3.51
CA VAL A 29 0.66 1.41 2.66
C VAL A 29 1.85 0.46 2.58
N GLN A 30 3.07 0.99 2.47
CA GLN A 30 4.30 0.16 2.44
C GLN A 30 4.49 -0.55 3.77
N HIS A 31 4.30 0.20 4.87
CA HIS A 31 4.38 -0.34 6.21
C HIS A 31 3.36 -1.46 6.43
N PHE A 32 2.09 -1.23 6.08
CA PHE A 32 1.04 -2.25 6.22
C PHE A 32 1.28 -3.49 5.35
N PHE A 33 1.69 -3.32 4.10
CA PHE A 33 1.95 -4.45 3.23
C PHE A 33 3.08 -5.33 3.76
N ARG A 34 4.18 -4.70 4.18
CA ARG A 34 5.31 -5.39 4.80
C ARG A 34 4.88 -6.11 6.09
N ASP A 35 4.17 -5.42 6.98
CA ASP A 35 3.67 -6.00 8.23
C ASP A 35 2.72 -7.17 8.00
N LEU A 36 1.83 -7.07 7.01
CA LEU A 36 0.89 -8.13 6.65
C LEU A 36 1.61 -9.39 6.15
N VAL A 37 2.66 -9.24 5.34
CA VAL A 37 3.45 -10.38 4.83
C VAL A 37 4.31 -10.98 5.95
N MET A 38 4.97 -10.14 6.75
CA MET A 38 5.81 -10.57 7.86
C MET A 38 5.00 -11.30 8.93
N ARG A 39 3.87 -10.73 9.38
CA ARG A 39 3.00 -11.34 10.39
C ARG A 39 2.13 -12.46 9.84
N GLY A 40 1.65 -12.32 8.61
CA GLY A 40 0.71 -13.26 8.00
C GLY A 40 1.35 -14.59 7.62
N CYS A 41 2.60 -14.59 7.18
CA CYS A 41 3.28 -15.82 6.76
C CYS A 41 4.76 -15.94 7.17
N GLY A 42 5.26 -15.06 8.04
CA GLY A 42 6.63 -15.17 8.56
C GLY A 42 7.73 -14.88 7.54
N PHE A 43 7.38 -14.32 6.37
CA PHE A 43 8.35 -13.92 5.36
C PHE A 43 8.92 -12.55 5.74
N GLN A 44 10.19 -12.52 6.16
CA GLN A 44 10.91 -11.31 6.56
C GLN A 44 11.19 -10.44 5.33
N MET A 45 10.21 -9.69 4.86
CA MET A 45 10.30 -8.91 3.62
C MET A 45 11.17 -7.66 3.78
N THR A 46 12.03 -7.37 2.79
CA THR A 46 12.80 -6.12 2.74
C THR A 46 11.90 -4.91 2.49
N TRP A 47 12.33 -3.74 2.95
CA TRP A 47 11.62 -2.48 2.67
C TRP A 47 11.61 -2.12 1.19
N GLU A 48 12.68 -2.43 0.48
CA GLU A 48 12.82 -2.22 -0.96
C GLU A 48 11.78 -3.03 -1.73
N SER A 49 11.60 -4.30 -1.37
CA SER A 49 10.57 -5.15 -1.98
C SER A 49 9.15 -4.73 -1.62
N ALA A 50 8.92 -4.27 -0.38
CA ALA A 50 7.63 -3.72 0.01
C ALA A 50 7.30 -2.46 -0.81
N ARG A 51 8.29 -1.59 -1.02
CA ARG A 51 8.16 -0.40 -1.87
C ARG A 51 7.87 -0.79 -3.31
N GLU A 52 8.67 -1.67 -3.92
CA GLU A 52 8.48 -2.12 -5.30
C GLU A 52 7.10 -2.73 -5.52
N ALA A 53 6.62 -3.56 -4.59
CA ALA A 53 5.28 -4.12 -4.65
C ALA A 53 4.21 -3.02 -4.63
N THR A 54 4.29 -2.09 -3.68
CA THR A 54 3.31 -0.99 -3.61
C THR A 54 3.37 -0.05 -4.82
N ASP A 55 4.56 0.22 -5.36
CA ASP A 55 4.76 1.06 -6.54
C ASP A 55 4.29 0.36 -7.83
N THR A 56 4.31 -0.98 -7.86
CA THR A 56 3.83 -1.77 -8.99
C THR A 56 2.31 -1.84 -9.02
N PHE A 57 1.68 -2.06 -7.87
CA PHE A 57 0.22 -2.15 -7.78
C PHE A 57 -0.46 -0.79 -7.66
N LYS A 58 0.31 0.29 -7.41
CA LYS A 58 -0.13 1.69 -7.27
C LYS A 58 -1.54 1.77 -6.69
N PRO A 59 -1.72 1.37 -5.42
CA PRO A 59 -3.03 1.37 -4.82
C PRO A 59 -3.58 2.78 -4.95
N VAL A 60 -4.66 2.90 -5.73
CA VAL A 60 -5.46 4.11 -5.71
C VAL A 60 -6.02 4.12 -4.30
N ILE A 61 -5.60 5.08 -3.48
CA ILE A 61 -6.14 5.27 -2.14
C ILE A 61 -7.20 6.37 -2.27
N PRO A 62 -8.50 6.07 -2.43
CA PRO A 62 -9.52 7.09 -2.24
C PRO A 62 -9.77 7.18 -0.74
N THR A 63 -9.05 8.06 -0.05
CA THR A 63 -9.33 8.47 1.34
C THR A 63 -9.30 7.33 2.38
N ASP A 64 -9.31 7.68 3.67
CA ASP A 64 -9.00 6.80 4.82
C ASP A 64 -9.84 5.51 4.97
N ARG A 65 -10.87 5.31 4.13
CA ARG A 65 -11.83 4.20 4.22
C ARG A 65 -11.51 3.02 3.31
N GLU A 66 -10.61 3.21 2.34
CA GLU A 66 -10.28 2.25 1.29
C GLU A 66 -8.84 1.74 1.38
N ARG A 67 -8.28 1.71 2.59
CA ARG A 67 -6.92 1.23 2.88
C ARG A 67 -6.63 -0.23 2.46
N MET A 68 -7.65 -0.96 1.99
CA MET A 68 -7.59 -2.39 1.65
C MET A 68 -8.43 -2.79 0.41
N THR A 69 -8.90 -1.83 -0.41
CA THR A 69 -9.66 -2.17 -1.63
C THR A 69 -8.77 -2.49 -2.83
N ASP A 70 -7.46 -2.24 -2.76
CA ASP A 70 -6.56 -2.64 -3.84
C ASP A 70 -6.40 -4.16 -3.86
N ARG A 71 -7.22 -4.78 -4.71
CA ARG A 71 -7.27 -6.24 -4.89
C ARG A 71 -5.91 -6.76 -5.37
N GLY A 72 -5.14 -5.95 -6.09
CA GLY A 72 -3.80 -6.31 -6.55
C GLY A 72 -2.84 -6.60 -5.39
N LEU A 73 -2.70 -5.64 -4.48
CA LEU A 73 -1.79 -5.74 -3.34
C LEU A 73 -2.17 -6.88 -2.39
N MET A 74 -3.47 -7.05 -2.10
CA MET A 74 -3.95 -8.16 -1.27
C MET A 74 -3.70 -9.53 -1.93
N ARG A 75 -3.95 -9.66 -3.24
CA ARG A 75 -3.63 -10.88 -4.00
C ARG A 75 -2.14 -11.17 -3.98
N ALA A 76 -1.31 -10.13 -4.11
CA ALA A 76 0.14 -10.26 -4.06
C ALA A 76 0.59 -10.84 -2.72
N ALA A 77 0.09 -10.29 -1.60
CA ALA A 77 0.40 -10.80 -0.27
C ALA A 77 -0.04 -12.26 -0.09
N ILE A 78 -1.24 -12.62 -0.52
CA ILE A 78 -1.74 -14.01 -0.46
C ILE A 78 -0.85 -14.93 -1.29
N ALA A 79 -0.45 -14.52 -2.50
CA ALA A 79 0.43 -15.30 -3.37
C ALA A 79 1.83 -15.48 -2.76
N ILE A 80 2.38 -14.44 -2.14
CA ILE A 80 3.67 -14.50 -1.43
C ILE A 80 3.56 -15.49 -0.28
N CYS A 81 2.52 -15.36 0.54
CA CYS A 81 2.29 -16.28 1.66
C CYS A 81 2.03 -17.72 1.22
N GLY A 82 1.36 -17.92 0.07
CA GLY A 82 1.20 -19.24 -0.54
C GLY A 82 2.53 -19.88 -0.94
N LYS A 83 3.51 -19.07 -1.37
CA LYS A 83 4.87 -19.54 -1.70
C LYS A 83 5.78 -19.61 -0.48
N ALA A 84 5.58 -18.78 0.56
CA ALA A 84 6.38 -18.73 1.78
C ALA A 84 6.06 -19.83 2.80
N LYS A 85 5.20 -20.80 2.46
CA LYS A 85 4.81 -21.95 3.29
C LYS A 85 6.00 -22.63 4.00
N PRO A 86 5.76 -23.26 5.18
CA PRO A 86 6.81 -23.85 5.99
C PRO A 86 7.65 -24.83 5.17
N GLY A 87 8.94 -24.50 5.03
CA GLY A 87 9.90 -25.21 4.19
C GLY A 87 10.54 -24.34 3.11
N ASN A 88 9.87 -23.27 2.67
CA ASN A 88 10.45 -22.36 1.68
C ASN A 88 11.36 -21.32 2.34
N LYS A 89 12.67 -21.57 2.28
CA LYS A 89 13.74 -20.66 2.73
C LYS A 89 14.33 -19.82 1.60
N SER A 90 13.63 -19.70 0.46
CA SER A 90 14.11 -18.88 -0.65
C SER A 90 14.34 -17.45 -0.19
N LYS A 91 15.49 -16.91 -0.63
CA LYS A 91 15.89 -15.51 -0.43
C LYS A 91 14.99 -14.54 -1.20
N ALA A 92 14.39 -15.00 -2.29
CA ALA A 92 13.44 -14.23 -3.07
C ALA A 92 12.24 -15.09 -3.48
N ILE A 93 11.07 -14.46 -3.55
CA ILE A 93 9.82 -15.05 -4.01
C ILE A 93 9.30 -14.19 -5.16
N GLU A 94 9.21 -14.77 -6.34
CA GLU A 94 8.52 -14.16 -7.45
C GLU A 94 7.03 -14.49 -7.39
N VAL A 95 6.15 -13.52 -7.56
CA VAL A 95 4.71 -13.75 -7.75
C VAL A 95 4.19 -12.96 -8.94
N GLN A 96 3.19 -13.51 -9.61
CA GLN A 96 2.47 -12.84 -10.68
C GLN A 96 0.99 -12.84 -10.33
N VAL A 97 0.41 -11.65 -10.17
CA VAL A 97 -1.00 -11.48 -9.80
C VAL A 97 -1.63 -10.34 -10.59
N PRO A 98 -2.94 -10.41 -10.89
CA PRO A 98 -3.63 -9.32 -11.56
C PRO A 98 -3.80 -8.12 -10.63
N ASP A 99 -3.45 -6.93 -11.12
CA ASP A 99 -3.72 -5.66 -10.47
C ASP A 99 -5.22 -5.34 -10.44
N SER A 100 -5.59 -4.20 -9.86
CA SER A 100 -6.98 -3.75 -9.76
C SER A 100 -7.64 -3.52 -11.13
N GLY A 101 -6.86 -3.28 -12.19
CA GLY A 101 -7.31 -3.21 -13.58
C GLY A 101 -7.36 -4.56 -14.31
N GLY A 102 -7.02 -5.66 -13.63
CA GLY A 102 -6.97 -7.00 -14.21
C GLY A 102 -5.69 -7.30 -14.99
N VAL A 103 -4.71 -6.39 -15.02
CA VAL A 103 -3.44 -6.61 -15.72
C VAL A 103 -2.52 -7.44 -14.83
N LEU A 104 -1.99 -8.53 -15.37
CA LEU A 104 -1.02 -9.37 -14.65
C LEU A 104 0.26 -8.59 -14.40
N ARG A 105 0.55 -8.31 -13.13
CA ARG A 105 1.80 -7.71 -12.68
C ARG A 105 2.66 -8.77 -12.02
N LYS A 106 3.95 -8.75 -12.34
CA LYS A 106 4.97 -9.58 -11.73
C LYS A 106 5.75 -8.73 -10.74
N ILE A 107 5.96 -9.27 -9.54
CA ILE A 107 6.84 -8.69 -8.52
C ILE A 107 7.79 -9.77 -8.02
N VAL A 108 8.99 -9.34 -7.63
CA VAL A 108 9.95 -10.18 -6.92
C VAL A 108 10.12 -9.59 -5.55
N VAL A 109 9.92 -10.40 -4.52
CA VAL A 109 10.05 -9.95 -3.13
C VAL A 109 11.20 -10.68 -2.46
N GLU A 110 12.08 -9.91 -1.87
CA GLU A 110 13.29 -10.39 -1.21
C GLU A 110 13.09 -10.49 0.29
N ARG A 111 13.84 -11.41 0.88
CA ARG A 111 13.91 -11.64 2.31
C ARG A 111 15.11 -10.88 2.88
N GLU A 112 14.91 -10.19 4.01
CA GLU A 112 15.98 -9.63 4.85
C GLU A 112 16.93 -10.71 5.39
#